data_AF-A0A956BDV9-F1
#
_entry.id   AF-A0A956BDV9-F1
#
_cell.length_a   1.000
_cell.length_b   1.000
_cell.length_c   1.000
_cell.angle_alpha   90.00
_cell.angle_beta   90.00
_cell.angle_gamma   90.00
#
_symmetry.space_group_name_H-M   'P 1'
#
loop_
_entity.id
_entity.type
_entity.pdbx_description
1 polymer ?
#
loop_
_entity_poly.entity_id
_entity_poly.type
_entity_poly.pdbx_seq_one_letter_code
_entity_poly.pdbx_strand_id
1 'polypeptide(L)'
;MALLPPSPDYTDRDFDSLRARLIALVKSVFPDWSDFSVASFGNVLLEMYAFVGDVVTFYLDNQARESRLVTATQRKNVIALARMLGYR
;
A
#
# COMPACT_ATOMS: atom_id res chain seq x y z
N MET A 1 -16.21 15.36 -10.31
CA MET A 1 -16.12 14.61 -9.05
C MET A 1 -14.69 14.10 -8.94
N ALA A 2 -13.86 14.61 -8.04
CA ALA A 2 -12.52 14.07 -7.85
C ALA A 2 -12.65 12.76 -7.05
N LEU A 3 -12.16 11.66 -7.62
CA LEU A 3 -12.21 10.35 -6.97
C LEU A 3 -11.27 10.27 -5.75
N LEU A 4 -10.33 11.21 -5.63
CA LEU A 4 -9.33 11.22 -4.58
C LEU A 4 -9.47 12.50 -3.74
N PRO A 5 -9.17 12.44 -2.43
CA PRO A 5 -9.14 13.62 -1.58
C PRO A 5 -8.13 14.65 -2.11
N PRO A 6 -8.35 15.95 -1.87
CA PRO A 6 -7.50 17.03 -2.38
C PRO A 6 -6.05 16.96 -1.87
N SER A 7 -5.82 16.30 -0.73
CA SER A 7 -4.50 15.96 -0.20
C SER A 7 -4.44 14.47 0.15
N PRO A 8 -3.84 13.62 -0.68
CA PRO A 8 -3.70 12.21 -0.39
C PRO A 8 -2.57 11.97 0.64
N ASP A 9 -2.90 11.33 1.77
CA ASP A 9 -1.90 10.73 2.65
C ASP A 9 -1.43 9.40 2.04
N TYR A 10 -0.14 9.09 2.10
CA TYR A 10 0.46 7.84 1.58
C TYR A 10 1.19 7.06 2.68
N THR A 11 0.93 7.42 3.93
CA THR A 11 1.55 6.80 5.11
C THR A 11 0.78 5.56 5.56
N ASP A 12 -0.50 5.46 5.20
CA ASP A 12 -1.35 4.29 5.45
C ASP A 12 -0.85 3.08 4.66
N ARG A 13 -0.45 2.04 5.38
CA ARG A 13 0.22 0.86 4.81
C ARG A 13 -0.22 -0.46 5.42
N ASP A 14 -0.74 -0.44 6.64
CA ASP A 14 -1.28 -1.61 7.32
C ASP A 14 -2.74 -1.86 6.91
N PHE A 15 -3.22 -3.07 7.17
CA PHE A 15 -4.59 -3.46 6.82
C PHE A 15 -5.65 -2.51 7.37
N ASP A 16 -5.54 -2.12 8.65
CA ASP A 16 -6.56 -1.32 9.33
C ASP A 16 -6.62 0.11 8.79
N SER A 17 -5.47 0.75 8.54
CA SER A 17 -5.38 2.07 7.92
C SER A 17 -5.87 2.06 6.48
N LEU A 18 -5.50 1.03 5.70
CA LEU A 18 -5.99 0.86 4.33
C LEU A 18 -7.51 0.67 4.30
N ARG A 19 -8.07 -0.16 5.20
CA ARG A 19 -9.51 -0.36 5.33
C ARG A 19 -10.22 0.94 5.69
N ALA A 20 -9.73 1.68 6.68
CA ALA A 20 -10.31 2.95 7.09
C ALA A 20 -10.31 3.98 5.94
N ARG A 21 -9.20 4.06 5.21
CA ARG A 21 -9.06 4.92 4.04
C ARG A 21 -10.02 4.54 2.92
N LEU A 22 -10.16 3.25 2.62
CA LEU A 22 -11.09 2.76 1.61
C LEU A 22 -12.55 3.06 1.98
N ILE A 23 -12.93 2.93 3.26
CA ILE A 23 -14.26 3.31 3.74
C ILE A 23 -14.50 4.83 3.54
N ALA A 24 -13.51 5.66 3.88
CA ALA A 24 -13.61 7.10 3.67
C ALA A 24 -13.75 7.46 2.18
N LEU A 25 -13.00 6.76 1.32
CA LEU A 25 -13.09 6.89 -0.13
C LEU A 25 -14.50 6.54 -0.64
N VAL A 26 -15.03 5.39 -0.22
CA VAL A 26 -16.38 4.93 -0.61
C VAL A 26 -17.44 5.95 -0.20
N LYS A 27 -17.39 6.47 1.04
CA LYS A 27 -18.33 7.50 1.50
C LYS A 27 -18.26 8.79 0.68
N SER A 28 -17.07 9.14 0.17
CA SER A 28 -16.89 10.34 -0.66
C SER A 28 -17.39 10.17 -2.10
N VAL A 29 -17.24 8.97 -2.67
CA VAL A 29 -17.58 8.69 -4.07
C VAL A 29 -19.04 8.24 -4.22
N PHE A 30 -19.54 7.47 -3.25
CA PHE A 30 -20.88 6.87 -3.25
C PHE A 30 -21.64 7.26 -1.97
N PRO A 31 -22.21 8.48 -1.90
CA PRO A 31 -22.94 8.95 -0.72
C PRO A 31 -24.20 8.12 -0.42
N ASP A 32 -24.76 7.43 -1.42
CA ASP A 32 -25.94 6.55 -1.27
C ASP A 32 -25.59 5.20 -0.64
N TRP A 33 -24.31 4.86 -0.52
CA TRP A 33 -23.88 3.62 0.11
C TRP A 33 -23.85 3.78 1.64
N SER A 34 -24.87 3.24 2.30
CA SER A 34 -25.05 3.35 3.75
C SER A 34 -24.70 2.10 4.56
N ASP A 35 -24.58 0.93 3.93
CA ASP A 35 -24.31 -0.33 4.62
C ASP A 35 -22.79 -0.64 4.73
N PHE A 36 -22.28 -0.52 5.95
CA PHE A 36 -20.90 -0.88 6.34
C PHE A 36 -20.88 -2.00 7.39
N SER A 37 -21.93 -2.83 7.44
CA SER A 37 -21.94 -3.99 8.31
C SER A 37 -20.89 -5.02 7.86
N VAL A 38 -20.35 -5.78 8.82
CA VAL A 38 -19.26 -6.75 8.55
C VAL A 38 -19.68 -7.81 7.52
N ALA A 39 -20.96 -8.19 7.52
CA ALA A 39 -21.51 -9.20 6.62
C ALA A 39 -21.94 -8.65 5.25
N SER A 40 -21.84 -7.33 5.03
CA SER A 40 -22.19 -6.74 3.75
C SER A 40 -21.20 -7.17 2.68
N PHE A 41 -21.70 -7.61 1.52
CA PHE A 41 -20.85 -7.98 0.38
C PHE A 41 -19.86 -6.87 0.01
N GLY A 42 -20.31 -5.61 0.09
CA GLY A 42 -19.47 -4.46 -0.19
C GLY A 42 -18.34 -4.28 0.83
N ASN A 43 -18.59 -4.53 2.12
CA ASN A 43 -17.55 -4.46 3.15
C ASN A 43 -16.52 -5.60 3.00
N VAL A 44 -16.97 -6.82 2.68
CA VAL A 44 -16.07 -7.95 2.39
C VAL A 44 -15.15 -7.63 1.21
N LEU A 45 -15.68 -7.00 0.15
CA LEU A 45 -14.86 -6.56 -0.99
C LEU A 45 -13.78 -5.56 -0.54
N LEU A 46 -14.13 -4.57 0.28
CA LEU A 46 -13.16 -3.58 0.79
C LEU A 46 -12.08 -4.24 1.63
N GLU A 47 -12.43 -5.21 2.48
CA GLU A 47 -11.48 -5.96 3.29
C GLU A 47 -10.55 -6.82 2.42
N MET A 48 -11.05 -7.44 1.35
CA MET A 48 -10.19 -8.16 0.39
C MET A 48 -9.19 -7.23 -0.29
N TYR A 49 -9.61 -6.03 -0.69
CA TYR A 49 -8.71 -5.03 -1.27
C TYR A 49 -7.68 -4.53 -0.26
N ALA A 50 -8.08 -4.27 0.99
CA ALA A 50 -7.16 -3.88 2.05
C ALA A 50 -6.09 -4.96 2.31
N PHE A 51 -6.50 -6.24 2.32
CA PHE A 51 -5.58 -7.37 2.47
C PHE A 51 -4.55 -7.45 1.35
N VAL A 52 -4.99 -7.34 0.09
CA VAL A 52 -4.05 -7.33 -1.05
C VAL A 52 -3.12 -6.12 -0.98
N GLY A 53 -3.64 -4.96 -0.57
CA GLY A 53 -2.87 -3.73 -0.40
C GLY A 53 -1.75 -3.87 0.64
N ASP A 54 -2.04 -4.45 1.80
CA ASP A 54 -1.05 -4.71 2.86
C ASP A 54 0.09 -5.60 2.36
N VAL A 55 -0.24 -6.71 1.69
CA VAL A 55 0.75 -7.63 1.12
C VAL A 55 1.62 -6.94 0.05
N VAL A 56 1.01 -6.18 -0.86
CA VAL A 56 1.76 -5.43 -1.90
C VAL A 56 2.68 -4.40 -1.26
N THR A 57 2.21 -3.70 -0.23
CA THR A 57 2.97 -2.67 0.47
C THR A 57 4.18 -3.26 1.18
N PHE A 58 4.02 -4.41 1.82
CA PHE A 58 5.13 -5.17 2.41
C PHE A 58 6.24 -5.48 1.37
N TYR A 59 5.86 -5.96 0.18
CA TYR A 59 6.85 -6.24 -0.87
C TYR A 59 7.49 -4.97 -1.43
N LEU A 60 6.72 -3.89 -1.59
CA LEU A 60 7.22 -2.62 -2.08
C LEU A 60 8.26 -2.01 -1.13
N ASP A 61 8.00 -2.05 0.17
CA ASP A 61 8.93 -1.56 1.19
C ASP A 61 10.22 -2.38 1.21
N ASN A 62 10.12 -3.71 1.05
CA ASN A 62 11.31 -4.57 0.92
C ASN A 62 12.12 -4.23 -0.34
N GLN A 63 11.45 -4.02 -1.47
CA GLN A 63 12.12 -3.63 -2.72
C GLN A 63 12.81 -2.26 -2.58
N ALA A 64 12.17 -1.30 -1.90
CA ALA A 64 12.75 0.00 -1.64
C ALA A 64 14.00 -0.09 -0.74
N ARG A 65 13.97 -0.93 0.30
CA ARG A 65 15.13 -1.19 1.16
C ARG A 65 16.29 -1.81 0.39
N GLU A 66 16.01 -2.72 -0.52
CA GLU A 66 17.03 -3.36 -1.37
C GLU A 66 17.62 -2.45 -2.45
N SER A 67 16.98 -1.32 -2.75
CA SER A 67 17.46 -0.37 -3.75
C SER A 67 18.63 0.50 -3.30
N ARG A 68 18.89 0.59 -1.99
CA ARG A 68 19.96 1.42 -1.42
C ARG A 68 21.05 0.56 -0.80
N LEU A 69 22.31 0.90 -1.08
CA LEU A 69 23.47 0.12 -0.61
C LEU A 69 23.50 -0.06 0.91
N VAL A 70 23.08 0.97 1.66
CA VAL A 70 23.10 0.99 3.13
C VAL A 70 22.04 0.06 3.73
N THR A 71 20.89 -0.09 3.08
CA THR A 71 19.75 -0.85 3.60
C THR A 71 19.55 -2.20 2.92
N ALA A 72 20.27 -2.47 1.84
CA ALA A 72 20.21 -3.73 1.12
C ALA A 72 20.81 -4.87 1.96
N THR A 73 20.05 -5.95 2.09
CA THR A 73 20.43 -7.14 2.85
C THR A 73 20.80 -8.31 1.94
N GLN A 74 20.25 -8.34 0.72
CA GLN A 74 20.56 -9.40 -0.22
C GLN A 74 21.92 -9.19 -0.88
N ARG A 75 22.83 -10.16 -0.71
CA ARG A 75 24.19 -10.12 -1.28
C ARG A 75 24.19 -9.84 -2.79
N LYS A 76 23.24 -10.40 -3.54
CA LYS A 76 23.11 -10.16 -4.99
C LYS A 76 22.85 -8.68 -5.30
N ASN A 77 21.97 -8.02 -4.55
CA ASN A 77 21.64 -6.62 -4.75
C ASN A 77 22.78 -5.71 -4.31
N VAL A 78 23.43 -6.01 -3.18
CA VAL A 78 24.61 -5.26 -2.73
C VAL A 78 25.73 -5.29 -3.78
N ILE A 79 26.02 -6.47 -4.34
CA ILE A 79 27.04 -6.59 -5.40
C ILE A 79 26.61 -5.83 -6.66
N ALA A 80 25.33 -5.92 -7.05
CA ALA A 80 24.82 -5.19 -8.20
C ALA A 80 24.96 -3.67 -8.01
N LEU A 81 24.60 -3.16 -6.83
CA LEU A 81 24.74 -1.75 -6.47
C LEU A 81 26.21 -1.31 -6.38
N ALA A 82 27.11 -2.13 -5.82
CA ALA A 82 28.54 -1.86 -5.79
C ALA A 82 29.15 -1.80 -7.20
N ARG A 83 28.73 -2.72 -8.09
CA ARG A 83 29.13 -2.70 -9.51
C ARG A 83 28.63 -1.45 -10.24
N MET A 84 27.42 -0.96 -9.93
CA MET A 84 26.92 0.30 -10.47
C MET A 84 27.79 1.50 -10.06
N LEU A 85 28.43 1.43 -8.88
CA LEU A 85 29.36 2.44 -8.39
C LEU A 85 30.80 2.28 -8.92
N GLY A 86 31.03 1.33 -9.84
CA GLY A 86 32.34 1.09 -10.45
C GLY A 86 33.25 0.15 -9.65
N TYR A 87 32.75 -0.47 -8.58
CA TYR A 87 33.48 -1.48 -7.83
C TYR A 87 33.53 -2.78 -8.65
N ARG A 88 34.74 -3.26 -8.98
CA ARG A 88 34.97 -4.52 -9.68
C ARG A 88 35.46 -5.59 -8.72
#